data_AF-V9IM53-F1
#
_entry.id   AF-V9IM53-F1
#
_cell.length_a   1.000
_cell.length_b   1.000
_cell.length_c   1.000
_cell.angle_alpha   90.00
_cell.angle_beta   90.00
_cell.angle_gamma   90.00
#
_symmetry.space_group_name_H-M   'P 1'
#
loop_
_entity.id
_entity.type
_entity.pdbx_description
1 polymer ?
#
loop_
_entity_poly.entity_id
_entity_poly.type
_entity_poly.pdbx_seq_one_letter_code
_entity_poly.pdbx_strand_id
1 'polypeptide(L)'
;MDDKSERLKTNEEIIEELTKDLESSCIKENDNYTTSKDNIQESKNGNLSNDCNERIKRNSDDDNWETKCKGDANHEKDNMDEEILKEREQNLSEEEKETLKAEAEKYKNEGNDLFKRDEYLEAISVYTQGIQTCPLAYSKERSILYANRAAAKLKCLDRESAISDCTKAIELNPSYVKVYARRARLYEETEKLDEALEDYKKILTF
;
A
#
# COMPACT_ATOMS: atom_id res chain seq x y z
N MET A 1 53.39 17.14 -44.37
CA MET A 1 53.27 16.00 -43.43
C MET A 1 52.82 16.62 -42.13
N ASP A 2 51.53 16.56 -41.82
CA ASP A 2 51.02 16.94 -40.49
C ASP A 2 49.86 15.99 -40.19
N ASP A 3 50.19 14.84 -39.63
CA ASP A 3 49.26 13.82 -39.18
C ASP A 3 48.74 14.25 -37.79
N LYS A 4 47.55 14.87 -37.76
CA LYS A 4 46.84 15.16 -36.50
C LYS A 4 46.22 13.85 -36.00
N SER A 5 47.02 13.06 -35.29
CA SER A 5 46.53 11.95 -34.50
C SER A 5 45.70 12.50 -33.33
N GLU A 6 44.37 12.45 -33.47
CA GLU A 6 43.44 12.73 -32.37
C GLU A 6 43.62 11.67 -31.29
N ARG A 7 44.19 12.08 -30.16
CA ARG A 7 44.33 11.25 -28.97
C ARG A 7 42.92 10.94 -28.44
N LEU A 8 42.52 9.68 -28.51
CA LEU A 8 41.29 9.18 -27.90
C LEU A 8 41.38 9.37 -26.38
N LYS A 9 40.41 10.10 -25.81
CA LYS A 9 40.30 10.30 -24.36
C LYS A 9 40.12 8.96 -23.66
N THR A 10 40.76 8.76 -22.52
CA THR A 10 40.56 7.54 -21.72
C THR A 10 39.21 7.60 -21.01
N ASN A 11 38.68 6.44 -20.60
CA ASN A 11 37.42 6.39 -19.87
C ASN A 11 37.48 7.17 -18.55
N GLU A 12 38.65 7.22 -17.89
CA GLU A 12 38.87 8.02 -16.68
C GLU A 12 38.77 9.52 -16.96
N GLU A 13 39.37 10.01 -18.05
CA GLU A 13 39.28 11.43 -18.45
C GLU A 13 37.84 11.85 -18.78
N ILE A 14 37.05 10.94 -19.39
CA ILE A 14 35.62 11.18 -19.69
C ILE A 14 34.79 11.25 -18.40
N ILE A 15 35.07 10.36 -17.44
CA ILE A 15 34.37 10.35 -16.15
C ILE A 15 34.63 11.65 -15.38
N GLU A 16 35.89 12.09 -15.28
CA GLU A 16 36.26 13.35 -14.61
C GLU A 16 35.61 14.58 -15.26
N GLU A 17 35.52 14.62 -16.60
CA GLU A 17 34.87 15.71 -17.33
C GLU A 17 33.36 15.77 -17.04
N LEU A 18 32.71 14.62 -16.87
CA LEU A 18 31.27 14.53 -16.59
C LEU A 18 30.91 14.78 -15.12
N THR A 19 31.78 14.44 -14.15
CA THR A 19 31.50 14.66 -12.71
C THR A 19 31.85 16.05 -12.20
N LYS A 20 32.65 16.83 -12.94
CA LYS A 20 33.08 18.18 -12.56
C LYS A 20 31.92 19.15 -12.25
N ASP A 21 30.81 19.01 -12.96
CA ASP A 21 29.63 19.88 -12.79
C ASP A 21 28.78 19.50 -11.57
N LEU A 22 28.87 18.24 -11.11
CA LEU A 22 28.14 17.75 -9.94
C LEU A 22 28.76 18.28 -8.64
N GLU A 23 30.09 18.36 -8.56
CA GLU A 23 30.78 18.89 -7.37
C GLU A 23 30.53 20.39 -7.15
N SER A 24 30.24 21.14 -8.21
CA SER A 24 29.89 22.57 -8.12
C SER A 24 28.44 22.82 -7.71
N SER A 25 27.57 21.81 -7.77
CA SER A 25 26.14 21.91 -7.43
C SER A 25 25.79 21.43 -6.02
N CYS A 26 26.77 20.98 -5.22
CA CYS A 26 26.54 20.64 -3.82
C CYS A 26 26.25 21.90 -3.00
N ILE A 27 24.95 22.12 -2.74
CA ILE A 27 24.40 23.11 -1.82
C ILE A 27 25.07 22.91 -0.45
N LYS A 28 25.75 23.95 0.03
CA LYS A 28 26.23 24.02 1.42
C LYS A 28 25.01 23.98 2.33
N GLU A 29 24.87 22.90 3.10
CA GLU A 29 23.95 22.82 4.23
C GLU A 29 24.20 24.02 5.14
N ASN A 30 23.18 24.88 5.26
CA ASN A 30 23.23 26.03 6.14
C ASN A 30 22.37 25.71 7.35
N ASP A 31 23.01 25.16 8.38
CA ASP A 31 22.46 25.00 9.71
C ASP A 31 22.06 26.36 10.27
N ASN A 32 20.76 26.62 10.35
CA ASN A 32 20.21 27.68 11.21
C ASN A 32 18.85 27.24 11.77
N TYR A 33 18.90 26.43 12.82
CA TYR A 33 17.87 26.40 13.85
C TYR A 33 17.78 27.79 14.49
N THR A 34 16.61 28.43 14.50
CA THR A 34 16.11 29.24 15.63
C THR A 34 14.71 29.80 15.38
N THR A 35 13.88 29.74 16.45
CA THR A 35 12.64 30.52 16.71
C THR A 35 11.40 30.10 15.89
N SER A 36 10.19 29.91 16.43
CA SER A 36 9.53 30.52 17.58
C SER A 36 8.39 29.63 18.09
N LYS A 37 8.20 29.65 19.42
CA LYS A 37 7.03 29.15 20.13
C LYS A 37 5.76 29.91 19.73
N ASP A 38 4.71 29.14 19.49
CA ASP A 38 3.34 29.26 20.02
C ASP A 38 2.74 30.66 20.23
N ASN A 39 1.71 30.99 19.45
CA ASN A 39 0.52 31.73 19.91
C ASN A 39 -0.52 31.85 18.79
N ILE A 40 -1.50 30.93 18.68
CA ILE A 40 -2.83 31.25 18.12
C ILE A 40 -3.91 30.50 18.91
N GLN A 41 -4.81 31.31 19.49
CA GLN A 41 -6.00 30.94 20.25
C GLN A 41 -6.99 30.05 19.49
N GLU A 42 -7.61 29.14 20.24
CA GLU A 42 -8.83 28.43 19.85
C GLU A 42 -9.97 29.39 19.52
N SER A 43 -10.73 29.07 18.48
CA SER A 43 -12.12 29.47 18.31
C SER A 43 -12.88 28.32 17.63
N LYS A 44 -13.84 27.76 18.37
CA LYS A 44 -14.70 26.63 17.99
C LYS A 44 -15.72 27.05 16.93
N ASN A 45 -15.98 26.20 15.94
CA ASN A 45 -17.31 25.63 15.62
C ASN A 45 -17.39 25.10 14.17
N GLY A 46 -17.84 23.85 14.02
CA GLY A 46 -18.29 23.29 12.74
C GLY A 46 -18.17 21.77 12.68
N ASN A 47 -19.24 21.05 13.03
CA ASN A 47 -19.37 19.59 12.91
C ASN A 47 -19.30 19.16 11.44
N LEU A 48 -18.20 18.55 11.02
CA LEU A 48 -18.11 17.58 9.92
C LEU A 48 -17.33 16.36 10.44
N SER A 49 -17.81 15.15 10.15
CA SER A 49 -17.20 13.88 10.55
C SER A 49 -15.79 13.78 9.97
N ASN A 50 -14.79 14.06 10.81
CA ASN A 50 -13.36 14.04 10.49
C ASN A 50 -12.78 12.68 10.93
N ASP A 51 -12.79 11.70 10.05
CA ASP A 51 -12.06 10.43 10.26
C ASP A 51 -10.67 10.47 9.61
N CYS A 52 -10.06 11.67 9.54
CA CYS A 52 -8.77 11.92 8.92
C CYS A 52 -8.04 13.05 9.67
N ASN A 53 -7.35 12.71 10.77
CA ASN A 53 -6.12 13.37 11.24
C ASN A 53 -5.73 12.87 12.65
N GLU A 54 -5.19 11.66 12.74
CA GLU A 54 -4.30 11.34 13.86
C GLU A 54 -2.87 11.64 13.45
N ARG A 55 -2.43 12.86 13.80
CA ARG A 55 -1.03 13.22 13.83
C ARG A 55 -0.39 12.43 14.97
N ILE A 56 0.31 11.35 14.63
CA ILE A 56 1.04 10.50 15.57
C ILE A 56 1.89 11.39 16.50
N LYS A 57 1.49 11.49 17.77
CA LYS A 57 2.39 11.95 18.83
C LYS A 57 3.42 10.85 19.00
N ARG A 58 4.61 11.04 18.42
CA ARG A 58 5.76 10.19 18.70
C ARG A 58 6.14 10.35 20.17
N ASN A 59 5.59 9.47 21.01
CA ASN A 59 6.13 9.22 22.33
C ASN A 59 7.38 8.34 22.14
N SER A 60 8.47 8.72 22.82
CA SER A 60 9.82 8.16 22.67
C SER A 60 10.00 6.74 23.25
N ASP A 61 8.92 6.02 23.55
CA ASP A 61 8.96 4.80 24.37
C ASP A 61 8.24 3.59 23.72
N ASP A 62 7.98 3.59 22.41
CA ASP A 62 7.20 2.53 21.71
C ASP A 62 7.94 1.92 20.49
N ASP A 63 9.26 1.75 20.60
CA ASP A 63 10.14 1.22 19.53
C ASP A 63 9.99 -0.31 19.26
N ASN A 64 8.86 -0.92 19.65
CA ASN A 64 8.63 -2.36 19.48
C ASN A 64 7.49 -2.73 18.51
N TRP A 65 6.64 -1.77 18.11
CA TRP A 65 5.51 -2.07 17.23
C TRP A 65 5.95 -2.34 15.77
N GLU A 66 6.96 -1.60 15.28
CA GLU A 66 7.54 -1.81 13.94
C GLU A 66 8.22 -3.18 13.83
N THR A 67 8.82 -3.67 14.93
CA THR A 67 9.45 -4.99 15.01
C THR A 67 8.42 -6.11 15.00
N LYS A 68 7.24 -5.90 15.62
CA LYS A 68 6.15 -6.88 15.64
C LYS A 68 5.53 -7.11 14.25
N CYS A 69 5.39 -6.07 13.43
CA CYS A 69 4.79 -6.18 12.09
C CYS A 69 5.76 -6.70 11.02
N LYS A 70 7.08 -6.66 11.26
CA LYS A 70 8.13 -7.12 10.34
C LYS A 70 8.63 -8.54 10.62
N GLY A 71 8.18 -9.17 11.72
CA GLY A 71 8.47 -10.56 12.03
C GLY A 71 7.72 -11.50 11.08
N ASP A 72 8.46 -12.20 10.23
CA ASP A 72 7.99 -13.27 9.34
C ASP A 72 7.08 -12.84 8.17
N ALA A 73 7.52 -11.85 7.38
CA ALA A 73 6.94 -11.58 6.07
C ALA A 73 7.23 -12.73 5.07
N ASN A 74 6.58 -13.89 5.28
CA ASN A 74 6.45 -14.95 4.29
C ASN A 74 5.48 -14.47 3.21
N HIS A 75 5.95 -13.53 2.38
CA HIS A 75 5.22 -12.93 1.26
C HIS A 75 4.72 -13.99 0.25
N GLU A 76 5.27 -15.21 0.29
CA GLU A 76 4.86 -16.36 -0.51
C GLU A 76 3.44 -16.85 -0.21
N LYS A 77 2.94 -16.76 1.04
CA LYS A 77 1.58 -17.24 1.39
C LYS A 77 0.45 -16.35 0.89
N ASP A 78 0.77 -15.12 0.50
CA ASP A 78 -0.20 -14.15 0.00
C ASP A 78 -0.43 -14.26 -1.51
N ASN A 79 0.51 -14.87 -2.23
CA ASN A 79 0.38 -15.21 -3.64
C ASN A 79 -0.48 -16.45 -3.78
N MET A 80 -1.72 -16.21 -4.17
CA MET A 80 -2.70 -17.22 -4.45
C MET A 80 -2.52 -17.69 -5.89
N ASP A 81 -2.26 -18.97 -6.10
CA ASP A 81 -2.32 -19.56 -7.44
C ASP A 81 -3.79 -19.60 -7.87
N GLU A 82 -4.26 -18.54 -8.54
CA GLU A 82 -5.62 -18.41 -9.08
C GLU A 82 -6.01 -19.64 -9.93
N GLU A 83 -5.02 -20.32 -10.52
CA GLU A 83 -5.21 -21.55 -11.29
C GLU A 83 -5.70 -22.73 -10.45
N ILE A 84 -5.17 -22.91 -9.24
CA ILE A 84 -5.61 -23.98 -8.32
C ILE A 84 -7.06 -23.73 -7.89
N LEU A 85 -7.46 -22.48 -7.70
CA LEU A 85 -8.85 -22.14 -7.38
C LEU A 85 -9.79 -22.38 -8.56
N LYS A 86 -9.36 -22.11 -9.79
CA LYS A 86 -10.16 -22.38 -11.00
C LYS A 86 -10.45 -23.86 -11.17
N GLU A 87 -9.44 -24.72 -10.99
CA GLU A 87 -9.61 -26.18 -11.08
C GLU A 87 -10.57 -26.71 -10.02
N ARG A 88 -10.49 -26.18 -8.79
CA ARG A 88 -11.41 -26.56 -7.70
C ARG A 88 -12.85 -26.18 -8.05
N GLU A 89 -13.08 -25.01 -8.64
CA GLU A 89 -14.42 -24.49 -8.96
C GLU A 89 -15.11 -25.21 -10.12
N GLN A 90 -14.36 -25.78 -11.07
CA GLN A 90 -14.95 -26.51 -12.21
C GLN A 90 -15.80 -27.72 -11.79
N ASN A 91 -15.56 -28.27 -10.59
CA ASN A 91 -16.25 -29.45 -10.09
C ASN A 91 -17.29 -29.14 -8.98
N LEU A 92 -17.47 -27.86 -8.61
CA LEU A 92 -18.36 -27.44 -7.54
C LEU A 92 -19.77 -27.12 -8.06
N SER A 93 -20.80 -27.64 -7.37
CA SER A 93 -22.20 -27.27 -7.58
C SER A 93 -22.47 -25.82 -7.15
N GLU A 94 -23.49 -25.18 -7.74
CA GLU A 94 -23.89 -23.82 -7.34
C GLU A 94 -24.28 -23.72 -5.86
N GLU A 95 -24.87 -24.79 -5.29
CA GLU A 95 -25.18 -24.85 -3.86
C GLU A 95 -23.91 -24.84 -3.01
N GLU A 96 -22.87 -25.58 -3.41
CA GLU A 96 -21.58 -25.61 -2.71
C GLU A 96 -20.83 -24.28 -2.85
N LYS A 97 -20.97 -23.59 -3.98
CA LYS A 97 -20.40 -22.25 -4.14
C LYS A 97 -21.07 -21.25 -3.20
N GLU A 98 -22.39 -21.31 -3.03
CA GLU A 98 -23.10 -20.41 -2.10
C GLU A 98 -22.72 -20.71 -0.62
N THR A 99 -22.53 -21.98 -0.25
CA THR A 99 -22.07 -22.32 1.11
C THR A 99 -20.64 -21.82 1.36
N LEU A 100 -19.74 -21.98 0.40
CA LEU A 100 -18.37 -21.45 0.47
C LEU A 100 -18.32 -19.92 0.53
N LYS A 101 -19.21 -19.24 -0.21
CA LYS A 101 -19.38 -17.78 -0.10
C LYS A 101 -19.83 -17.39 1.31
N ALA A 102 -20.82 -18.06 1.87
CA ALA A 102 -21.28 -17.79 3.23
C ALA A 102 -20.18 -18.05 4.28
N GLU A 103 -19.32 -19.03 4.04
CA GLU A 103 -18.13 -19.28 4.86
C GLU A 103 -17.08 -18.17 4.72
N ALA A 104 -16.80 -17.70 3.50
CA ALA A 104 -15.93 -16.56 3.25
C ALA A 104 -16.45 -15.27 3.92
N GLU A 105 -17.77 -15.09 4.02
CA GLU A 105 -18.36 -13.97 4.77
C GLU A 105 -18.12 -14.07 6.28
N LYS A 106 -18.06 -15.28 6.85
CA LYS A 106 -17.69 -15.46 8.26
C LYS A 106 -16.24 -15.03 8.48
N TYR A 107 -15.31 -15.48 7.64
CA TYR A 107 -13.92 -15.06 7.70
C TYR A 107 -13.77 -13.53 7.55
N LYS A 108 -14.53 -12.90 6.65
CA LYS A 108 -14.58 -11.44 6.52
C LYS A 108 -14.98 -10.77 7.85
N ASN A 109 -16.01 -11.28 8.51
CA ASN A 109 -16.50 -10.69 9.76
C ASN A 109 -15.51 -10.90 10.91
N GLU A 110 -14.93 -12.09 11.02
CA GLU A 110 -13.88 -12.40 11.99
C GLU A 110 -12.64 -11.53 11.79
N GLY A 111 -12.18 -11.38 10.55
CA GLY A 111 -11.09 -10.47 10.21
C GLY A 111 -11.40 -9.01 10.54
N ASN A 112 -12.66 -8.57 10.38
CA ASN A 112 -13.07 -7.22 10.77
C ASN A 112 -13.02 -7.04 12.29
N ASP A 113 -13.38 -8.06 13.06
CA ASP A 113 -13.34 -8.00 14.52
C ASP A 113 -11.91 -8.05 15.06
N LEU A 114 -11.00 -8.80 14.41
CA LEU A 114 -9.56 -8.74 14.65
C LEU A 114 -8.98 -7.36 14.32
N PHE A 115 -9.38 -6.78 13.18
CA PHE A 115 -8.94 -5.45 12.76
C PHE A 115 -9.36 -4.36 13.77
N LYS A 116 -10.56 -4.45 14.33
CA LYS A 116 -11.03 -3.53 15.39
C LYS A 116 -10.26 -3.69 16.71
N ARG A 117 -9.64 -4.85 16.94
CA ARG A 117 -8.80 -5.15 18.11
C ARG A 117 -7.32 -4.81 17.89
N ASP A 118 -6.98 -4.18 16.76
CA ASP A 118 -5.60 -3.89 16.35
C ASP A 118 -4.72 -5.14 16.17
N GLU A 119 -5.34 -6.33 16.05
CA GLU A 119 -4.69 -7.61 15.74
C GLU A 119 -4.56 -7.77 14.22
N TYR A 120 -3.71 -6.92 13.62
CA TYR A 120 -3.66 -6.77 12.16
C TYR A 120 -3.03 -7.98 11.44
N LEU A 121 -2.02 -8.64 12.02
CA LEU A 121 -1.37 -9.81 11.40
C LEU A 121 -2.32 -11.00 11.33
N GLU A 122 -3.05 -11.23 12.42
CA GLU A 122 -4.09 -12.24 12.52
C GLU A 122 -5.24 -11.92 11.56
N ALA A 123 -5.66 -10.65 11.48
CA ALA A 123 -6.66 -10.21 10.50
C ALA A 123 -6.22 -10.50 9.06
N ILE A 124 -4.96 -10.24 8.69
CA ILE A 124 -4.41 -10.56 7.36
C ILE A 124 -4.55 -12.06 7.07
N SER A 125 -4.15 -12.91 8.02
CA SER A 125 -4.25 -14.36 7.88
C SER A 125 -5.70 -14.83 7.66
N VAL A 126 -6.64 -14.32 8.47
CA VAL A 126 -8.07 -14.64 8.36
C VAL A 126 -8.66 -14.14 7.04
N TYR A 127 -8.30 -12.95 6.58
CA TYR A 127 -8.72 -12.48 5.27
C TYR A 127 -8.16 -13.35 4.14
N THR A 128 -6.90 -13.78 4.24
CA THR A 128 -6.30 -14.71 3.26
C THR A 128 -7.08 -16.02 3.19
N GLN A 129 -7.48 -16.59 4.33
CA GLN A 129 -8.37 -17.75 4.38
C GLN A 129 -9.72 -17.47 3.71
N GLY A 130 -10.34 -16.31 4.01
CA GLY A 130 -11.57 -15.89 3.36
C GLY A 130 -11.46 -15.81 1.83
N ILE A 131 -10.34 -15.30 1.30
CA ILE A 131 -10.11 -15.22 -0.16
C ILE A 131 -9.94 -16.62 -0.76
N GLN A 132 -9.27 -17.54 -0.06
CA GLN A 132 -9.06 -18.93 -0.50
C GLN A 132 -10.36 -19.75 -0.50
N THR A 133 -11.28 -19.45 0.42
CA THR A 133 -12.57 -20.13 0.53
C THR A 133 -13.60 -19.56 -0.45
N CYS A 134 -13.54 -18.25 -0.71
CA CYS A 134 -14.47 -17.59 -1.64
C CYS A 134 -14.33 -18.20 -3.06
N PRO A 135 -15.43 -18.57 -3.75
CA PRO A 135 -15.42 -19.01 -5.16
C PRO A 135 -15.15 -17.88 -6.17
N LEU A 136 -14.52 -18.16 -7.32
CA LEU A 136 -14.13 -17.16 -8.34
C LEU A 136 -15.33 -16.47 -8.97
N ALA A 137 -16.46 -17.16 -9.07
CA ALA A 137 -17.74 -16.57 -9.47
C ALA A 137 -18.14 -15.33 -8.65
N TYR A 138 -17.74 -15.24 -7.37
CA TYR A 138 -18.07 -14.13 -6.47
C TYR A 138 -16.99 -13.05 -6.45
N SER A 139 -16.77 -12.41 -7.60
CA SER A 139 -15.72 -11.40 -7.76
C SER A 139 -15.93 -10.20 -6.83
N LYS A 140 -17.18 -9.78 -6.59
CA LYS A 140 -17.51 -8.64 -5.73
C LYS A 140 -17.14 -8.92 -4.27
N GLU A 141 -17.54 -10.06 -3.73
CA GLU A 141 -17.25 -10.49 -2.36
C GLU A 141 -15.74 -10.63 -2.15
N ARG A 142 -15.05 -11.22 -3.13
CA ARG A 142 -13.59 -11.32 -3.11
C ARG A 142 -12.91 -9.95 -3.17
N SER A 143 -13.41 -9.00 -3.96
CA SER A 143 -12.87 -7.63 -3.99
C SER A 143 -12.93 -6.95 -2.61
N ILE A 144 -13.96 -7.23 -1.81
CA ILE A 144 -14.12 -6.71 -0.45
C ILE A 144 -13.07 -7.33 0.48
N LEU A 145 -12.83 -8.64 0.38
CA LEU A 145 -11.81 -9.32 1.17
C LEU A 145 -10.40 -8.79 0.89
N TYR A 146 -10.02 -8.61 -0.38
CA TYR A 146 -8.76 -7.98 -0.75
C TYR A 146 -8.66 -6.54 -0.22
N ALA A 147 -9.72 -5.74 -0.33
CA ALA A 147 -9.74 -4.37 0.19
C ALA A 147 -9.55 -4.29 1.72
N ASN A 148 -10.10 -5.26 2.44
CA ASN A 148 -9.95 -5.36 3.89
C ASN A 148 -8.55 -5.86 4.28
N ARG A 149 -8.00 -6.84 3.56
CA ARG A 149 -6.62 -7.30 3.73
C ARG A 149 -5.61 -6.18 3.46
N ALA A 150 -5.82 -5.38 2.42
CA ALA A 150 -5.02 -4.19 2.13
C ALA A 150 -5.06 -3.16 3.27
N ALA A 151 -6.22 -2.98 3.90
CA ALA A 151 -6.34 -2.09 5.05
C ALA A 151 -5.53 -2.57 6.26
N ALA A 152 -5.51 -3.89 6.51
CA ALA A 152 -4.71 -4.50 7.57
C ALA A 152 -3.21 -4.41 7.27
N LYS A 153 -2.80 -4.70 6.04
CA LYS A 153 -1.40 -4.56 5.59
C LYS A 153 -0.87 -3.14 5.67
N LEU A 154 -1.70 -2.16 5.32
CA LEU A 154 -1.37 -0.74 5.49
C LEU A 154 -1.05 -0.41 6.97
N LYS A 155 -1.79 -1.00 7.92
CA LYS A 155 -1.52 -0.83 9.35
C LYS A 155 -0.22 -1.51 9.79
N CYS A 156 0.18 -2.58 9.13
CA CYS A 156 1.47 -3.25 9.34
C CYS A 156 2.67 -2.59 8.63
N LEU A 157 2.48 -1.44 7.97
CA LEU A 157 3.48 -0.76 7.12
C LEU A 157 3.95 -1.58 5.91
N ASP A 158 3.25 -2.65 5.55
CA ASP A 158 3.51 -3.42 4.35
C ASP A 158 2.82 -2.78 3.13
N ARG A 159 3.41 -1.67 2.67
CA ARG A 159 2.82 -0.81 1.64
C ARG A 159 2.73 -1.49 0.28
N GLU A 160 3.78 -2.17 -0.16
CA GLU A 160 3.83 -2.80 -1.48
C GLU A 160 2.82 -3.95 -1.59
N SER A 161 2.71 -4.81 -0.56
CA SER A 161 1.68 -5.85 -0.54
C SER A 161 0.27 -5.26 -0.46
N ALA A 162 0.08 -4.15 0.26
CA ALA A 162 -1.21 -3.46 0.32
C ALA A 162 -1.61 -2.86 -1.04
N ILE A 163 -0.65 -2.33 -1.81
CA ILE A 163 -0.87 -1.84 -3.19
C ILE A 163 -1.29 -2.99 -4.10
N SER A 164 -0.62 -4.15 -3.99
CA SER A 164 -0.97 -5.35 -4.76
C SER A 164 -2.41 -5.80 -4.47
N ASP A 165 -2.80 -5.87 -3.19
CA ASP A 165 -4.16 -6.22 -2.79
C ASP A 165 -5.20 -5.20 -3.28
N CYS A 166 -4.88 -3.90 -3.23
CA CYS A 166 -5.76 -2.88 -3.79
C CYS A 166 -5.94 -3.05 -5.30
N THR A 167 -4.86 -3.36 -6.03
CA THR A 167 -4.90 -3.59 -7.47
C THR A 167 -5.79 -4.79 -7.80
N LYS A 168 -5.64 -5.91 -7.08
CA LYS A 168 -6.52 -7.07 -7.22
C LYS A 168 -7.98 -6.77 -6.90
N ALA A 169 -8.26 -5.97 -5.87
CA ALA A 169 -9.62 -5.57 -5.58
C ALA A 169 -10.24 -4.70 -6.71
N ILE A 170 -9.44 -3.85 -7.36
CA ILE A 170 -9.89 -3.03 -8.51
C ILE A 170 -10.12 -3.89 -9.76
N GLU A 171 -9.24 -4.86 -10.04
CA GLU A 171 -9.42 -5.82 -11.14
C GLU A 171 -10.76 -6.58 -11.02
N LEU A 172 -11.12 -6.98 -9.79
CA LEU A 172 -12.36 -7.70 -9.51
C LEU A 172 -13.59 -6.79 -9.45
N ASN A 173 -13.44 -5.56 -8.98
CA ASN A 173 -14.52 -4.57 -8.90
C ASN A 173 -14.01 -3.16 -9.27
N PRO A 174 -14.07 -2.79 -10.56
CA PRO A 174 -13.59 -1.50 -11.04
C PRO A 174 -14.35 -0.29 -10.49
N SER A 175 -15.54 -0.50 -9.90
CA SER A 175 -16.37 0.56 -9.31
C SER A 175 -16.12 0.79 -7.82
N TYR A 176 -15.15 0.09 -7.22
CA TYR A 176 -14.92 0.12 -5.78
C TYR A 176 -14.12 1.35 -5.33
N VAL A 177 -14.78 2.50 -5.23
CA VAL A 177 -14.19 3.81 -4.92
C VAL A 177 -13.26 3.80 -3.70
N LYS A 178 -13.63 3.09 -2.62
CA LYS A 178 -12.83 3.00 -1.38
C LYS A 178 -11.43 2.43 -1.61
N VAL A 179 -11.26 1.55 -2.59
CA VAL A 179 -9.98 0.93 -2.90
C VAL A 179 -9.07 1.89 -3.66
N TYR A 180 -9.60 2.64 -4.62
CA TYR A 180 -8.85 3.71 -5.29
C TYR A 180 -8.33 4.73 -4.28
N ALA A 181 -9.16 5.17 -3.33
CA ALA A 181 -8.74 6.13 -2.31
C ALA A 181 -7.60 5.56 -1.43
N ARG A 182 -7.67 4.26 -1.10
CA ARG A 182 -6.63 3.60 -0.31
C ARG A 182 -5.33 3.42 -1.09
N ARG A 183 -5.42 3.03 -2.37
CA ARG A 183 -4.26 2.84 -3.25
C ARG A 183 -3.57 4.17 -3.57
N ALA A 184 -4.34 5.22 -3.84
CA ALA A 184 -3.80 6.57 -4.02
C ALA A 184 -2.99 7.04 -2.81
N ARG A 185 -3.51 6.86 -1.59
CA ARG A 185 -2.77 7.16 -0.35
C ARG A 185 -1.49 6.32 -0.23
N LEU A 186 -1.55 5.03 -0.53
CA LEU A 186 -0.36 4.17 -0.51
C LEU A 186 0.69 4.62 -1.52
N TYR A 187 0.26 5.09 -2.68
CA TYR A 187 1.14 5.68 -3.69
C TYR A 187 1.77 6.99 -3.23
N GLU A 188 1.03 7.86 -2.54
CA GLU A 188 1.61 9.04 -1.88
C GLU A 188 2.69 8.64 -0.86
N GLU A 189 2.41 7.64 -0.02
CA GLU A 189 3.36 7.16 1.00
C GLU A 189 4.59 6.45 0.41
N THR A 190 4.55 6.05 -0.86
CA THR A 190 5.67 5.41 -1.60
C THR A 190 6.25 6.31 -2.69
N GLU A 191 5.91 7.61 -2.68
CA GLU A 191 6.38 8.65 -3.62
C GLU A 191 6.00 8.41 -5.10
N LYS A 192 5.03 7.53 -5.36
CA LYS A 192 4.45 7.22 -6.67
C LYS A 192 3.33 8.21 -7.02
N LEU A 193 3.68 9.49 -7.12
CA LEU A 193 2.69 10.58 -7.18
C LEU A 193 1.86 10.60 -8.47
N ASP A 194 2.43 10.13 -9.59
CA ASP A 194 1.71 10.07 -10.87
C ASP A 194 0.58 9.04 -10.81
N GLU A 195 0.85 7.85 -10.26
CA GLU A 195 -0.14 6.80 -10.05
C GLU A 195 -1.21 7.21 -9.03
N ALA A 196 -0.81 7.92 -7.96
CA ALA A 196 -1.76 8.49 -7.01
C ALA A 196 -2.73 9.47 -7.69
N LEU A 197 -2.21 10.33 -8.57
CA LEU A 197 -3.02 11.31 -9.30
C LEU A 197 -4.02 10.63 -10.25
N GLU A 198 -3.63 9.53 -10.90
CA GLU A 198 -4.54 8.74 -11.73
C GLU A 198 -5.70 8.16 -10.92
N ASP A 199 -5.41 7.58 -9.75
CA ASP A 199 -6.44 7.05 -8.86
C ASP A 199 -7.37 8.14 -8.34
N TYR A 200 -6.86 9.31 -7.95
CA TYR A 200 -7.70 10.43 -7.54
C TYR A 200 -8.59 10.97 -8.67
N LYS A 201 -8.03 11.11 -9.88
CA LYS A 201 -8.83 11.47 -11.06
C LYS A 201 -9.93 10.44 -11.29
N LYS A 202 -9.61 9.15 -11.16
CA LYS A 202 -10.59 8.08 -11.30
C LYS A 202 -11.72 8.21 -10.28
N ILE A 203 -11.40 8.52 -9.02
CA ILE A 203 -12.39 8.76 -7.96
C ILE A 203 -13.38 9.87 -8.34
N LEU A 204 -12.89 10.97 -8.92
CA LEU A 204 -13.73 12.10 -9.35
C LEU A 204 -14.65 11.79 -10.55
N THR A 205 -14.43 10.66 -11.23
CA THR A 205 -15.21 10.26 -12.42
C THR A 205 -16.32 9.24 -12.12
N PHE A 206 -16.42 8.74 -10.88
CA PHE A 206 -17.54 7.89 -10.45
C PHE A 206 -18.77 8.72 -10.11
#